data_AF-A0A6M0CBC3-F1
#
_entry.id   AF-A0A6M0CBC3-F1
#
_cell.length_a   1.000
_cell.length_b   1.000
_cell.length_c   1.000
_cell.angle_alpha   90.00
_cell.angle_beta   90.00
_cell.angle_gamma   90.00
#
_symmetry.space_group_name_H-M   'P 1'
#
loop_
_entity.id
_entity.type
_entity.pdbx_description
1 polymer ?
#
loop_
_entity_poly.entity_id
_entity_poly.type
_entity_poly.pdbx_seq_one_letter_code
_entity_poly.pdbx_strand_id
1 'polypeptide(L)' 'MDTPFGHLDTKHQKNLIKSLPEIPSQVIVLATDRDFPSHLLNIVEPQIAGTLNIRRLGATKDASVVEEEK' A
#
# COMPACT_ATOMS: atom_id res chain seq x y z
N MET A 1 6.52 5.44 2.03
CA MET A 1 7.46 4.38 1.63
C MET A 1 7.13 3.98 0.22
N ASP A 2 8.07 4.18 -0.71
CA ASP A 2 8.02 3.63 -2.06
C ASP A 2 8.90 2.37 -2.05
N THR A 3 8.28 1.25 -1.67
CA THR A 3 8.99 -0.01 -1.50
C THR A 3 8.45 -0.99 -2.54
N PRO A 4 9.30 -1.58 -3.39
CA PRO A 4 8.84 -2.54 -4.39
C PRO A 4 8.62 -3.91 -3.72
N PHE A 5 7.55 -4.02 -2.92
CA PHE A 5 7.22 -5.22 -2.15
C PHE A 5 7.18 -6.48 -3.01
N GLY A 6 6.83 -6.38 -4.29
CA GLY A 6 6.82 -7.52 -5.23
C GLY A 6 8.17 -8.21 -5.46
N HIS A 7 9.30 -7.61 -5.05
CA HIS A 7 10.64 -8.23 -5.16
C HIS A 7 11.11 -8.90 -3.88
N LEU A 8 10.36 -8.76 -2.78
CA LEU A 8 10.67 -9.39 -1.50
C LEU A 8 10.05 -10.79 -1.46
N ASP A 9 10.72 -11.74 -0.80
CA ASP A 9 10.07 -13.02 -0.51
C ASP A 9 8.91 -12.83 0.48
N THR A 10 8.04 -13.83 0.55
CA THR A 10 6.82 -13.78 1.36
C THR A 10 7.09 -13.56 2.85
N LYS A 11 8.26 -13.99 3.36
CA LYS A 11 8.63 -13.80 4.77
C LYS A 11 9.02 -12.35 5.02
N HIS A 12 9.84 -11.77 4.14
CA HIS A 12 10.27 -10.38 4.24
C HIS A 12 9.10 -9.41 4.08
N GLN A 13 8.19 -9.68 3.13
CA GLN A 13 6.94 -8.91 2.99
C GLN A 13 6.15 -8.88 4.30
N LYS A 14 5.87 -10.04 4.89
CA LYS A 14 5.12 -10.14 6.14
C LYS A 14 5.81 -9.41 7.30
N ASN A 15 7.13 -9.52 7.41
CA ASN A 15 7.88 -8.85 8.47
C ASN A 15 7.83 -7.33 8.33
N LEU A 16 8.02 -6.81 7.12
CA LEU A 16 7.94 -5.38 6.84
C LEU A 16 6.55 -4.84 7.18
N ILE A 17 5.50 -5.52 6.72
CA ILE A 17 4.10 -5.13 6.97
C ILE A 17 3.76 -5.13 8.46
N LYS A 18 4.22 -6.14 9.22
CA LYS A 18 4.07 -6.17 10.68
C LYS A 18 4.84 -5.08 11.41
N SER A 19 5.89 -4.52 10.79
CA SER A 19 6.68 -3.45 11.40
C SER A 19 6.09 -2.05 11.20
N LEU A 20 5.23 -1.86 10.18
CA LEU A 20 4.64 -0.55 9.88
C LEU A 20 3.88 0.08 11.07
N PRO A 21 3.07 -0.67 11.85
CA PRO A 21 2.33 -0.13 12.99
C PRO A 21 3.22 0.20 14.19
N GLU A 22 4.40 -0.40 14.26
CA GLU A 22 5.38 -0.18 15.34
C GLU A 22 6.19 1.11 15.13
N ILE A 23 6.09 1.73 13.95
CA ILE A 23 6.72 3.02 13.67
C ILE A 23 5.90 4.09 14.42
N PRO A 24 6.51 4.89 15.33
CA PRO A 24 5.80 5.89 16.13
C PRO A 24 5.49 7.15 15.32
N SER A 25 4.96 7.00 14.11
CA SER A 25 4.64 8.06 13.15
C SER A 25 3.61 7.57 12.15
N GLN A 26 2.89 8.49 11.50
CA GLN A 26 2.00 8.13 10.40
C GLN A 26 2.82 7.62 9.21
N VAL A 27 2.50 6.42 8.75
CA VAL A 27 3.16 5.79 7.59
C VAL A 27 2.23 5.89 6.38
N ILE A 28 2.73 6.49 5.30
CA ILE A 28 2.07 6.47 3.99
C ILE A 28 2.78 5.44 3.13
N VAL A 29 2.05 4.42 2.67
CA VAL A 29 2.57 3.39 1.76
C VAL A 29 1.99 3.64 0.37
N LEU A 30 2.88 3.75 -0.62
CA LEU A 30 2.50 3.80 -2.02
C LEU A 30 2.86 2.46 -2.64
N ALA A 31 1.86 1.73 -3.12
CA ALA A 31 2.04 0.41 -3.68
C ALA A 31 0.99 0.14 -4.77
N THR A 32 1.33 -0.76 -5.69
CA THR A 32 0.36 -1.33 -6.63
C THR A 32 -0.29 -2.57 -6.01
N ASP A 33 -1.42 -3.02 -6.57
CA ASP A 33 -2.10 -4.25 -6.13
C ASP A 33 -1.19 -5.49 -6.16
N ARG A 34 -0.17 -5.48 -7.03
CA ARG A 34 0.84 -6.55 -7.11
C ARG A 34 1.83 -6.50 -5.96
N ASP A 35 2.20 -5.29 -5.53
CA ASP A 35 3.14 -5.07 -4.44
C ASP A 35 2.45 -5.26 -3.08
N PHE A 36 1.18 -4.87 -2.97
CA PHE A 36 0.42 -4.95 -1.73
C PHE A 36 -0.90 -5.69 -1.90
N PRO A 37 -0.85 -7.02 -2.15
CA PRO A 37 -2.04 -7.84 -2.35
C PRO A 37 -2.90 -7.95 -1.08
N SER A 38 -4.17 -8.30 -1.26
CA SER A 38 -5.20 -8.40 -0.20
C SER A 38 -4.77 -9.19 1.03
N HIS A 39 -4.03 -10.28 0.87
CA HIS A 39 -3.56 -11.09 2.00
C HIS A 39 -2.53 -10.38 2.90
N LEU A 40 -1.79 -9.38 2.39
CA LEU A 40 -0.91 -8.52 3.19
C LEU A 40 -1.69 -7.35 3.79
N LEU A 41 -2.64 -6.77 3.03
CA LEU A 41 -3.59 -5.76 3.51
C LEU A 41 -4.32 -6.23 4.78
N ASN A 42 -4.86 -7.44 4.77
CA ASN A 42 -5.59 -8.03 5.90
C ASN A 42 -4.74 -8.15 7.19
N ILE A 43 -3.41 -8.11 7.10
CA ILE A 43 -2.52 -8.17 8.27
C ILE A 43 -2.53 -6.84 9.03
N VAL A 44 -2.65 -5.72 8.31
CA VAL A 44 -2.57 -4.36 8.85
C VAL A 44 -3.89 -3.60 8.80
N GLU A 45 -4.93 -4.18 8.21
CA GLU A 45 -6.28 -3.60 8.10
C GLU A 45 -6.75 -2.90 9.40
N PRO A 46 -6.59 -3.47 10.61
CA PRO A 46 -7.05 -2.81 11.85
C PRO A 46 -6.30 -1.51 12.18
N GLN A 47 -5.16 -1.27 11.55
CA GLN A 47 -4.27 -0.12 11.79
C GLN A 47 -4.30 0.88 10.64
N ILE A 48 -5.06 0.60 9.56
CA ILE A 48 -5.20 1.51 8.43
C ILE A 48 -6.21 2.59 8.80
N ALA A 49 -5.74 3.84 8.83
CA ALA A 49 -6.60 4.99 9.07
C ALA A 49 -7.43 5.39 7.83
N GLY A 50 -6.98 5.04 6.63
CA GLY A 50 -7.69 5.28 5.37
C GLY A 50 -6.92 4.73 4.17
N THR A 51 -7.66 4.43 3.09
CA THR A 51 -7.10 3.92 1.83
C THR A 51 -7.43 4.88 0.70
N LEU A 52 -6.42 5.25 -0.07
CA LEU A 52 -6.57 6.10 -1.26
C LEU A 52 -6.24 5.28 -2.50
N ASN A 53 -7.21 5.15 -3.40
CA ASN A 53 -7.08 4.48 -4.68
C ASN A 53 -6.68 5.48 -5.76
N ILE A 54 -5.50 5.31 -6.34
CA ILE A 54 -4.97 6.17 -7.40
C ILE A 54 -5.13 5.45 -8.75
N ARG A 55 -5.85 6.08 -9.69
CA ARG A 55 -6.07 5.52 -11.04
C ARG A 55 -5.71 6.55 -12.10
N ARG A 56 -5.14 6.09 -13.22
CA ARG A 56 -4.88 6.97 -14.37
C ARG A 56 -6.16 7.25 -15.16
N LEU A 57 -6.35 8.51 -15.55
CA LEU A 57 -7.43 8.93 -16.45
C LEU A 57 -7.02 8.70 -17.90
N GLY A 58 -7.40 7.55 -18.45
CA GLY A 58 -7.22 7.24 -19.86
C GLY A 58 -5.74 7.13 -20.31
N ALA A 59 -5.49 7.41 -21.59
CA ALA A 59 -4.18 7.22 -22.23
C ALA A 59 -3.21 8.42 -22.09
N THR A 60 -3.62 9.50 -21.40
CA THR A 60 -2.76 10.67 -21.19
C THR A 60 -1.86 10.45 -19.99
N LYS A 61 -0.55 10.61 -20.17
CA LYS A 61 0.49 10.28 -19.16
C LYS A 61 0.41 11.10 -17.87
N ASP A 62 -0.30 12.24 -17.90
CA ASP A 62 -0.20 13.26 -16.85
C ASP A 62 -1.50 13.48 -16.05
N ALA A 63 -2.50 12.60 -16.18
CA ALA A 63 -3.77 12.73 -15.47
C ALA A 63 -4.08 11.50 -14.58
N SER A 64 -4.33 11.74 -13.30
CA SER A 64 -4.71 10.72 -12.31
C SER A 64 -5.88 11.21 -11.45
N VAL A 65 -6.75 10.29 -11.04
CA VAL A 65 -7.77 10.50 -10.01
C VAL A 65 -7.32 9.80 -8.74
N VAL A 66 -7.62 10.43 -7.62
CA VAL A 66 -7.48 9.85 -6.29
C VAL A 66 -8.88 9.74 -5.69
N GLU A 67 -9.25 8.52 -5.30
CA GLU A 67 -10.54 8.22 -4.67
C GLU A 67 -10.30 7.66 -3.28
N GLU A 68 -11.06 8.11 -2.28
CA GLU A 68 -11.01 7.55 -0.93
C GLU A 68 -11.94 6.33 -0.84
N GLU A 69 -11.42 5.23 -0.32
CA GLU A 69 -12.21 4.04 -0.02
C GLU A 69 -12.94 4.26 1.31
N LYS A 70 -14.28 4.26 1.26
CA LYS A 70 -15.15 4.51 2.41
C LYS A 70 -15.40 3.26 3.25
#